data_AF-A0A433URD2-F1
#
_entry.id   AF-A0A433URD2-F1
#
_cell.length_a   1.000
_cell.length_b   1.000
_cell.length_c   1.000
_cell.angle_alpha   90.00
_cell.angle_beta   90.00
_cell.angle_gamma   90.00
#
_symmetry.space_group_name_H-M   'P 1'
#
loop_
_entity.id
_entity.type
_entity.pdbx_description
1 polymer ?
#
loop_
_entity_poly.entity_id
_entity_poly.type
_entity_poly.pdbx_seq_one_letter_code
_entity_poly.pdbx_strand_id
1 'polypeptide(L)'
;MQAKEIKDKLKSLTEQASLIDPQLAKRLNEINRWVKLIRPGSLTAKPFVLAFLLEVITDSKIWLIIQSLPSEAARKEKFDQMTPNERYWYSYLFPRWINSTDSKFYIWKKKIMSGEFNQFDGDIIKLIAQDIVRREGSFWQRYIADLSMATDLIISNHQQKPTLYSSY
;
A
#
# COMPACT_ATOMS: atom_id res chain seq x y z
N MET A 1 9.04 -11.35 10.11
CA MET A 1 7.97 -12.15 9.50
C MET A 1 8.58 -13.10 8.49
N GLN A 2 8.34 -14.41 8.59
CA GLN A 2 8.89 -15.39 7.63
C GLN A 2 7.97 -15.57 6.41
N ALA A 3 8.50 -16.10 5.30
CA ALA A 3 7.73 -16.30 4.06
C ALA A 3 6.44 -17.11 4.24
N LYS A 4 6.46 -18.14 5.09
CA LYS A 4 5.30 -18.95 5.44
C LYS A 4 4.23 -18.11 6.15
N GLU A 5 4.64 -17.32 7.14
CA GLU A 5 3.78 -16.44 7.92
C GLU A 5 3.08 -15.38 7.05
N ILE A 6 3.74 -14.86 6.01
CA ILE A 6 3.15 -13.94 5.03
C ILE A 6 2.02 -14.62 4.25
N LYS A 7 2.28 -15.82 3.72
CA LYS A 7 1.28 -16.59 2.96
C LYS A 7 0.06 -16.92 3.81
N ASP A 8 0.29 -17.32 5.06
CA ASP A 8 -0.79 -17.63 6.01
C ASP A 8 -1.60 -16.37 6.37
N LYS A 9 -0.93 -15.23 6.61
CA LYS A 9 -1.59 -13.94 6.87
C LYS A 9 -2.42 -13.45 5.68
N LEU A 10 -1.91 -13.55 4.45
CA LEU A 10 -2.67 -13.19 3.25
C LEU A 10 -3.91 -14.07 3.08
N LYS A 11 -3.79 -15.38 3.33
CA LYS A 11 -4.92 -16.30 3.28
C LYS A 11 -6.00 -15.91 4.31
N SER A 12 -5.61 -15.77 5.58
CA SER A 12 -6.55 -15.41 6.65
C SER A 12 -7.20 -14.04 6.40
N LEU A 13 -6.45 -13.05 5.91
CA LEU A 13 -7.02 -11.75 5.56
C LEU A 13 -7.98 -11.81 4.37
N THR A 14 -7.72 -12.68 3.40
CA THR A 14 -8.65 -12.90 2.28
C THR A 14 -9.99 -13.44 2.78
N GLU A 15 -9.95 -14.40 3.71
CA GLU A 15 -11.15 -14.99 4.33
C GLU A 15 -11.91 -13.95 5.14
N GLN A 16 -11.23 -13.16 5.98
CA GLN A 16 -11.86 -12.06 6.72
C GLN A 16 -12.47 -11.01 5.80
N ALA A 17 -11.74 -10.59 4.77
CA ALA A 17 -12.21 -9.61 3.81
C ALA A 17 -13.45 -10.10 3.06
N SER A 18 -13.58 -11.40 2.79
CA SER A 18 -14.74 -11.93 2.05
C SER A 18 -16.07 -11.67 2.74
N LEU A 19 -16.06 -11.45 4.07
CA LEU A 19 -17.25 -11.15 4.87
C LEU A 19 -17.56 -9.65 4.96
N ILE A 20 -16.58 -8.78 4.72
CA ILE A 20 -16.65 -7.33 4.99
C ILE A 20 -16.57 -6.53 3.69
N ASP A 21 -15.57 -6.83 2.86
CA ASP A 21 -15.27 -6.17 1.59
C ASP A 21 -14.84 -7.22 0.55
N PRO A 22 -15.79 -7.73 -0.26
CA PRO A 22 -15.51 -8.73 -1.28
C PRO A 22 -14.50 -8.30 -2.35
N GLN A 23 -14.37 -6.99 -2.60
CA GLN A 23 -13.40 -6.48 -3.59
C GLN A 23 -11.98 -6.54 -3.03
N LEU A 24 -11.80 -6.19 -1.75
CA LEU A 24 -10.53 -6.40 -1.07
C LEU A 24 -10.17 -7.89 -1.05
N ALA A 25 -11.14 -8.76 -0.79
CA ALA A 25 -10.91 -10.22 -0.81
C ALA A 25 -10.42 -10.70 -2.19
N LYS A 26 -11.04 -10.22 -3.27
CA LYS A 26 -10.60 -10.52 -4.64
C LYS A 26 -9.15 -10.09 -4.88
N ARG A 27 -8.81 -8.85 -4.52
CA ARG A 27 -7.46 -8.27 -4.67
C ARG A 27 -6.42 -9.07 -3.86
N LEU A 28 -6.72 -9.39 -2.61
CA LEU A 28 -5.86 -10.19 -1.74
C LEU A 28 -5.66 -11.61 -2.28
N ASN A 29 -6.70 -12.21 -2.86
CA ASN A 29 -6.60 -13.53 -3.47
C ASN A 29 -5.70 -13.52 -4.72
N GLU A 30 -5.76 -12.48 -5.54
CA GLU A 30 -4.87 -12.31 -6.70
C GLU A 30 -3.40 -12.21 -6.26
N ILE A 31 -3.11 -11.43 -5.22
CA ILE A 31 -1.78 -11.31 -4.62
C ILE A 31 -1.34 -12.66 -4.01
N ASN A 32 -2.21 -13.33 -3.26
CA ASN A 32 -1.91 -14.62 -2.66
C ASN A 32 -1.57 -15.69 -3.71
N ARG A 33 -2.34 -15.74 -4.82
CA ARG A 33 -2.04 -16.63 -5.96
C ARG A 33 -0.66 -16.35 -6.55
N TRP A 34 -0.31 -15.08 -6.74
CA TRP A 34 1.02 -14.70 -7.21
C TRP A 34 2.13 -15.14 -6.24
N VAL A 35 1.99 -14.84 -4.94
CA VAL A 35 2.99 -15.16 -3.91
C VAL A 35 3.17 -16.67 -3.72
N LYS A 36 2.11 -17.47 -3.90
CA LYS A 36 2.19 -18.93 -3.86
C LYS A 36 3.13 -19.50 -4.91
N LEU A 37 3.23 -18.87 -6.08
CA LEU A 37 4.12 -19.27 -7.17
C LEU A 37 5.59 -18.89 -6.92
N ILE A 38 5.88 -18.06 -5.92
CA ILE A 38 7.24 -17.65 -5.56
C ILE A 38 7.87 -18.68 -4.62
N ARG A 39 9.07 -19.17 -4.98
CA ARG A 39 9.88 -20.08 -4.16
C ARG A 39 10.18 -19.42 -2.80
N PRO A 40 10.06 -20.11 -1.66
CA PRO A 40 10.23 -19.51 -0.33
C PRO A 40 11.53 -18.72 -0.14
N GLY A 41 12.67 -19.27 -0.57
CA GLY A 41 13.97 -18.58 -0.47
C GLY A 41 14.09 -17.34 -1.36
N SER A 42 13.32 -17.27 -2.46
CA SER A 42 13.28 -16.10 -3.34
C SER A 42 12.42 -14.97 -2.77
N LEU A 43 11.48 -15.27 -1.87
CA LEU A 43 10.63 -14.25 -1.25
C LEU A 43 11.42 -13.44 -0.21
N THR A 44 12.23 -14.13 0.61
CA THR A 44 13.08 -13.50 1.62
C THR A 44 14.30 -12.81 1.02
N ALA A 45 14.76 -13.25 -0.15
CA ALA A 45 15.87 -12.62 -0.88
C ALA A 45 15.47 -11.36 -1.67
N LYS A 46 14.17 -11.01 -1.73
CA LYS A 46 13.66 -9.86 -2.48
C LYS A 46 13.03 -8.83 -1.54
N PRO A 47 13.79 -7.85 -1.04
CA PRO A 47 13.33 -6.91 0.00
C PRO A 47 12.11 -6.09 -0.45
N PHE A 48 12.02 -5.69 -1.72
CA PHE A 48 10.88 -4.93 -2.24
C PHE A 48 9.60 -5.77 -2.35
N VAL A 49 9.71 -7.07 -2.69
CA VAL A 49 8.56 -7.99 -2.62
C VAL A 49 8.06 -8.06 -1.19
N LEU A 50 8.99 -8.25 -0.25
CA LEU A 50 8.65 -8.36 1.16
C LEU A 50 8.00 -7.08 1.71
N ALA A 51 8.56 -5.91 1.42
CA ALA A 51 8.05 -4.62 1.84
C ALA A 51 6.64 -4.38 1.31
N PHE A 52 6.41 -4.62 0.02
CA PHE A 52 5.08 -4.55 -0.57
C PHE A 52 4.07 -5.47 0.12
N LEU A 53 4.43 -6.73 0.39
CA LEU A 53 3.50 -7.68 1.01
C LEU A 53 3.16 -7.30 2.45
N LEU A 54 4.13 -6.77 3.20
CA LEU A 54 3.88 -6.24 4.54
C LEU A 54 2.95 -5.03 4.50
N GLU A 55 3.14 -4.13 3.54
CA GLU A 55 2.28 -2.97 3.32
C GLU A 55 0.83 -3.39 3.02
N VAL A 56 0.63 -4.28 2.05
CA VAL A 56 -0.70 -4.82 1.73
C VAL A 56 -1.37 -5.45 2.94
N ILE A 57 -0.66 -6.27 3.70
CA ILE A 57 -1.19 -6.92 4.90
C ILE A 57 -1.62 -5.88 5.94
N THR A 58 -0.79 -4.87 6.16
CA THR A 58 -1.02 -3.82 7.17
C THR A 58 -2.22 -2.97 6.78
N ASP A 59 -2.26 -2.52 5.53
CA ASP A 59 -3.31 -1.63 5.04
C ASP A 59 -4.65 -2.33 4.92
N SER A 60 -4.66 -3.59 4.51
CA SER A 60 -5.88 -4.40 4.48
C SER A 60 -6.44 -4.59 5.89
N LYS A 61 -5.60 -4.81 6.91
CA LYS A 61 -6.06 -4.91 8.31
C LYS A 61 -6.69 -3.61 8.78
N ILE A 62 -6.01 -2.49 8.58
CA ILE A 62 -6.52 -1.18 9.00
C ILE A 62 -7.83 -0.86 8.29
N TRP A 63 -7.90 -1.12 6.98
CA TRP A 63 -9.12 -0.95 6.21
C TRP A 63 -10.27 -1.81 6.74
N LEU A 64 -10.04 -3.10 6.99
CA LEU A 64 -11.07 -3.98 7.54
C LEU A 64 -11.53 -3.55 8.94
N ILE A 65 -10.63 -3.05 9.79
CA ILE A 65 -11.00 -2.48 11.10
C ILE A 65 -11.95 -1.29 10.90
N ILE A 66 -11.63 -0.38 9.96
CA ILE A 66 -12.47 0.78 9.66
C ILE A 66 -13.83 0.33 9.11
N GLN A 67 -13.84 -0.58 8.15
CA GLN A 67 -15.08 -1.07 7.51
C GLN A 67 -15.96 -1.87 8.47
N SER A 68 -15.38 -2.49 9.50
CA SER A 68 -16.13 -3.21 10.54
C SER A 68 -16.80 -2.28 11.57
N LEU A 69 -16.56 -0.98 11.52
CA LEU A 69 -17.21 -0.03 12.43
C LEU A 69 -18.73 0.04 12.14
N PRO A 70 -19.56 0.13 13.19
CA PRO A 70 -21.01 -0.10 13.08
C PRO A 70 -21.76 1.01 12.34
N SER A 71 -21.16 2.18 12.15
CA SER A 71 -21.82 3.33 11.53
C SER A 71 -20.86 4.17 10.70
N GLU A 72 -21.42 4.92 9.75
CA GLU A 72 -20.67 5.90 8.96
C GLU A 72 -20.07 7.01 9.84
N ALA A 73 -20.79 7.44 10.88
CA ALA A 73 -20.29 8.42 11.84
C ALA A 73 -19.03 7.90 12.57
N ALA A 74 -19.03 6.64 13.02
CA ALA A 74 -17.86 6.03 13.65
C ALA A 74 -16.68 5.90 12.68
N ARG A 75 -16.93 5.58 11.40
CA ARG A 75 -15.89 5.58 10.36
C ARG A 75 -15.32 6.97 10.13
N LYS A 76 -16.17 7.99 10.04
CA LYS A 76 -15.75 9.39 9.89
C LYS A 76 -14.89 9.84 11.06
N GLU A 77 -15.31 9.56 12.29
CA GLU A 77 -14.53 9.86 13.50
C GLU A 77 -13.16 9.17 13.47
N LYS A 78 -13.11 7.90 13.04
CA LYS A 78 -11.85 7.17 12.91
C LYS A 78 -10.90 7.83 11.91
N PHE A 79 -11.41 8.32 10.78
CA PHE A 79 -10.62 9.10 9.82
C PHE A 79 -10.18 10.45 10.38
N ASP A 80 -11.02 11.10 11.19
CA ASP A 80 -10.72 12.40 11.80
C ASP A 80 -9.57 12.31 12.82
N GLN A 81 -9.37 11.15 13.44
CA GLN A 81 -8.25 10.86 14.35
C GLN A 81 -6.92 10.53 13.63
N MET A 82 -6.95 10.26 12.33
CA MET A 82 -5.77 9.93 11.53
C MET A 82 -4.98 11.18 11.14
N THR A 83 -3.68 11.00 10.94
CA THR A 83 -2.84 12.00 10.27
C THR A 83 -3.39 12.32 8.87
N PRO A 84 -3.13 13.52 8.31
CA PRO A 84 -3.63 13.88 6.98
C PRO A 84 -3.29 12.85 5.90
N ASN A 85 -2.09 12.28 5.98
CA ASN A 85 -1.60 11.28 5.04
C ASN A 85 -2.32 9.93 5.22
N GLU A 86 -2.51 9.45 6.46
CA GLU A 86 -3.27 8.23 6.78
C GLU A 86 -4.70 8.37 6.25
N ARG A 87 -5.31 9.51 6.57
CA ARG A 87 -6.67 9.84 6.18
C ARG A 87 -6.81 9.81 4.67
N TYR A 88 -5.91 10.47 3.94
CA TYR A 88 -5.98 10.50 2.48
C TYR A 88 -5.75 9.11 1.87
N TRP A 89 -4.80 8.35 2.42
CA TRP A 89 -4.56 6.98 1.99
C TRP A 89 -5.81 6.11 2.14
N TYR A 90 -6.34 5.99 3.36
CA TYR A 90 -7.44 5.08 3.63
C TYR A 90 -8.80 5.58 3.15
N SER A 91 -9.05 6.89 3.10
CA SER A 91 -10.35 7.42 2.63
C SER A 91 -10.46 7.50 1.10
N TYR A 92 -9.34 7.53 0.37
CA TYR A 92 -9.35 7.83 -1.05
C TYR A 92 -8.50 6.89 -1.90
N LEU A 93 -7.19 6.78 -1.64
CA LEU A 93 -6.29 6.04 -2.54
C LEU A 93 -6.42 4.52 -2.40
N PHE A 94 -6.40 4.01 -1.17
CA PHE A 94 -6.49 2.57 -0.92
C PHE A 94 -7.81 1.97 -1.43
N PRO A 95 -8.99 2.59 -1.22
CA PRO A 95 -10.24 2.10 -1.79
C PRO A 95 -10.25 2.15 -3.32
N ARG A 96 -9.67 3.18 -3.93
CA ARG A 96 -9.49 3.25 -5.39
C ARG A 96 -8.61 2.13 -5.91
N TRP A 97 -7.51 1.84 -5.22
CA TRP A 97 -6.64 0.74 -5.56
C TRP A 97 -7.38 -0.60 -5.49
N ILE A 98 -8.14 -0.87 -4.41
CA ILE A 98 -8.97 -2.08 -4.26
C ILE A 98 -9.91 -2.24 -5.46
N ASN A 99 -10.60 -1.17 -5.85
CA ASN A 99 -11.64 -1.18 -6.88
C ASN A 99 -11.10 -1.00 -8.31
N SER A 100 -9.79 -0.75 -8.47
CA SER A 100 -9.19 -0.58 -9.79
C SER A 100 -9.11 -1.89 -10.55
N THR A 101 -9.48 -1.86 -11.84
CA THR A 101 -9.07 -2.89 -12.80
C THR A 101 -7.63 -2.61 -13.21
N ASP A 102 -6.68 -3.08 -12.38
CA ASP A 102 -5.26 -2.81 -12.62
C ASP A 102 -4.73 -3.65 -13.80
N SER A 103 -4.87 -3.10 -15.00
CA SER A 103 -4.34 -3.67 -16.24
C SER A 103 -2.81 -3.76 -16.25
N LYS A 104 -2.12 -3.08 -15.34
CA LYS A 104 -0.66 -3.06 -15.19
C LYS A 104 -0.15 -3.95 -14.06
N PHE A 105 -1.02 -4.64 -13.34
CA PHE A 105 -0.65 -5.54 -12.23
C PHE A 105 0.40 -6.58 -12.64
N TYR A 106 0.35 -7.07 -13.90
CA TYR A 106 1.37 -7.99 -14.42
C TYR A 106 2.74 -7.32 -14.65
N ILE A 107 2.77 -6.05 -15.06
CA ILE A 107 3.98 -5.25 -15.27
C ILE A 107 4.63 -4.99 -13.91
N TRP A 108 3.81 -4.62 -12.94
CA TRP A 108 4.24 -4.40 -11.56
C TRP A 108 4.90 -5.64 -10.95
N LYS A 109 4.26 -6.81 -11.06
CA LYS A 109 4.84 -8.09 -10.60
C LYS A 109 6.21 -8.34 -11.24
N LYS A 110 6.39 -8.02 -12.52
CA LYS A 110 7.69 -8.15 -13.20
C LYS A 110 8.72 -7.16 -12.64
N LYS A 111 8.36 -5.90 -12.44
CA LYS A 111 9.26 -4.85 -11.92
C LYS A 111 9.74 -5.13 -10.49
N ILE A 112 8.85 -5.47 -9.56
CA ILE A 112 9.29 -5.85 -8.20
C ILE A 112 10.18 -7.10 -8.26
N MET A 113 9.83 -8.08 -9.10
CA MET A 113 10.57 -9.34 -9.16
C MET A 113 11.95 -9.20 -9.83
N SER A 114 12.15 -8.26 -10.76
CA SER A 114 13.48 -8.04 -11.35
C SER A 114 14.47 -7.45 -10.34
N GLY A 115 13.97 -6.78 -9.30
CA GLY A 115 14.84 -6.08 -8.35
C GLY A 115 15.50 -4.84 -8.94
N GLU A 116 15.18 -4.50 -10.19
CA GLU A 116 15.57 -3.27 -10.89
C GLU A 116 14.70 -2.09 -10.42
N PHE A 117 14.48 -2.00 -9.11
CA PHE A 117 14.07 -0.74 -8.51
C PHE A 117 15.32 0.11 -8.47
N ASN A 118 15.41 1.07 -9.37
CA ASN A 118 16.60 1.87 -9.58
C ASN A 118 16.95 2.58 -8.27
N GLN A 119 18.06 2.20 -7.64
CA GLN A 119 18.54 2.83 -6.39
C GLN A 119 18.80 4.34 -6.57
N PHE A 120 18.97 4.82 -7.81
CA PHE A 120 19.09 6.24 -8.14
C PHE A 120 17.88 7.08 -7.69
N ASP A 121 16.67 6.53 -7.77
CA ASP A 121 15.46 7.23 -7.29
C ASP A 121 15.37 7.18 -5.75
N GLY A 122 15.90 6.12 -5.12
CA GLY A 122 15.85 5.94 -3.67
C GLY A 122 16.60 7.01 -2.88
N ASP A 123 17.80 7.38 -3.32
CA ASP A 123 18.60 8.42 -2.65
C ASP A 123 18.03 9.81 -2.89
N ILE A 124 17.50 10.08 -4.09
CA ILE A 124 16.83 11.35 -4.41
C ILE A 124 15.53 11.48 -3.60
N ILE A 125 14.70 10.43 -3.56
CA ILE A 125 13.47 10.39 -2.76
C ILE A 125 13.80 10.55 -1.28
N LYS A 126 14.88 9.93 -0.80
CA LYS A 126 15.34 10.09 0.59
C LYS A 126 15.78 11.52 0.89
N LEU A 127 16.51 12.17 -0.01
CA LEU A 127 16.91 13.58 0.11
C LEU A 127 15.69 14.52 0.08
N ILE A 128 14.72 14.25 -0.79
CA ILE A 128 13.44 14.99 -0.86
C ILE A 128 12.63 14.78 0.42
N ALA A 129 12.52 13.54 0.90
CA ALA A 129 11.83 13.20 2.14
C ALA A 129 12.49 13.89 3.35
N GLN A 130 13.82 13.90 3.40
CA GLN A 130 14.58 14.60 4.44
C GLN A 130 14.34 16.11 4.38
N ASP A 131 14.30 16.73 3.20
CA ASP A 131 14.02 18.16 3.07
C ASP A 131 12.56 18.50 3.43
N ILE A 132 11.60 17.64 3.08
CA ILE A 132 10.19 17.79 3.48
C ILE A 132 10.05 17.72 5.00
N VAL A 133 10.66 16.72 5.64
CA VAL A 133 10.65 16.59 7.11
C VAL A 133 11.37 17.77 7.78
N ARG A 134 12.47 18.25 7.20
CA ARG A 134 13.20 19.43 7.69
C ARG A 134 12.36 20.70 7.63
N ARG A 135 11.38 20.77 6.72
CA ARG A 135 10.41 21.87 6.58
C ARG A 135 9.08 21.57 7.30
N GLU A 136 9.10 20.68 8.28
CA GLU A 136 7.96 20.26 9.10
C GLU A 136 6.83 19.56 8.32
N GLY A 137 7.06 19.16 7.06
CA GLY A 137 6.12 18.38 6.27
C GLY A 137 6.13 16.89 6.59
N SER A 138 5.07 16.19 6.20
CA SER A 138 4.93 14.74 6.37
C SER A 138 5.10 14.00 5.04
N PHE A 139 6.12 13.17 4.92
CA PHE A 139 6.35 12.31 3.76
C PHE A 139 5.78 10.90 3.99
N TRP A 140 5.09 10.35 2.99
CA TRP A 140 4.60 8.97 3.06
C TRP A 140 4.77 8.22 1.75
N GLN A 141 5.79 7.38 1.70
CA GLN A 141 6.03 6.46 0.59
C GLN A 141 5.25 5.16 0.78
N ARG A 142 4.41 4.81 -0.20
CA ARG A 142 3.64 3.56 -0.25
C ARG A 142 4.00 2.82 -1.52
N TYR A 143 4.44 1.57 -1.41
CA TYR A 143 4.73 0.73 -2.57
C TYR A 143 3.49 0.50 -3.43
N ILE A 144 2.31 0.35 -2.81
CA ILE A 144 1.05 0.21 -3.54
C ILE A 144 0.77 1.45 -4.40
N ALA A 145 0.98 2.64 -3.84
CA ALA A 145 0.79 3.90 -4.55
C ALA A 145 1.74 3.96 -5.74
N ASP A 146 3.05 3.89 -5.48
CA ASP A 146 4.13 3.98 -6.48
C ASP A 146 3.95 3.00 -7.67
N LEU A 147 3.41 1.81 -7.39
CA LEU A 147 3.42 0.72 -8.36
C LEU A 147 2.14 0.48 -9.14
N SER A 148 1.01 0.85 -8.54
CA SER A 148 -0.33 0.58 -9.10
C SER A 148 -1.05 1.89 -9.47
N MET A 149 -0.58 3.02 -8.95
CA MET A 149 -1.12 4.34 -9.22
C MET A 149 0.06 5.21 -9.68
N ALA A 150 -0.05 5.98 -10.77
CA ALA A 150 1.05 6.86 -11.19
C ALA A 150 1.15 8.08 -10.25
N THR A 151 1.53 7.86 -8.99
CA THR A 151 1.34 8.85 -7.92
C THR A 151 2.29 8.64 -6.76
N ASP A 152 3.37 9.40 -6.77
CA ASP A 152 4.13 9.72 -5.57
C ASP A 152 3.29 10.68 -4.71
N LEU A 153 3.05 10.30 -3.45
CA LEU A 153 2.30 11.08 -2.48
C LEU A 153 3.21 12.12 -1.82
N ILE A 154 3.13 13.38 -2.25
CA ILE A 154 3.82 14.51 -1.60
C ILE A 154 2.78 15.43 -0.95
N ILE A 155 2.89 15.61 0.37
CA ILE A 155 1.97 16.46 1.15
C ILE A 155 2.74 17.67 1.64
N SER A 156 2.35 18.87 1.20
CA SER A 156 2.96 20.12 1.67
C SER A 156 2.29 20.60 2.97
N ASN A 157 3.11 20.95 3.97
CA ASN A 157 2.65 21.34 5.30
C ASN A 157 1.78 22.62 5.28
N HIS A 158 1.98 23.50 4.29
CA HIS A 158 1.31 24.79 4.24
C HIS A 158 -0.15 24.76 3.75
N GLN A 159 -0.64 23.66 3.19
CA GLN A 159 -1.99 23.61 2.60
C GLN A 159 -2.89 22.49 3.12
N GLN A 160 -2.38 21.53 3.91
CA GLN A 160 -3.12 20.31 4.31
C GLN A 160 -3.83 19.61 3.12
N LYS A 161 -3.32 19.79 1.90
CA LYS A 161 -3.84 19.21 0.66
C LYS A 161 -2.77 18.30 0.05
N PRO A 162 -3.08 17.02 -0.24
CA PRO A 162 -2.17 16.15 -0.95
C PRO A 162 -1.95 16.65 -2.37
N THR A 163 -0.69 16.68 -2.81
CA THR A 163 -0.34 16.99 -4.19
C THR A 163 0.28 15.74 -4.81
N LEU A 164 -0.29 15.32 -5.94
CA LEU A 164 0.11 14.12 -6.66
C LEU A 164 1.28 14.47 -7.57
N TYR A 165 2.42 13.78 -7.43
CA TYR A 165 3.55 13.91 -8.36
C TYR A 165 3.61 12.65 -9.24
N SER A 166 3.74 12.82 -10.55
CA SER A 166 3.92 11.74 -11.53
C SER A 166 5.24 11.96 -12.22
N SER A 167 6.23 11.14 -11.91
CA SER A 167 7.45 11.00 -12.70
C SER A 167 7.11 10.19 -13.96
N TYR A 168 7.15 10.86 -15.12
CA TYR A 168 7.17 10.19 -16.43
C TYR A 168 8.60 9.77 -16.78
#